data_AF-C7MM87-F1
#
_entry.id   AF-C7MM87-F1
#
_cell.length_a   1.000
_cell.length_b   1.000
_cell.length_c   1.000
_cell.angle_alpha   90.00
_cell.angle_beta   90.00
_cell.angle_gamma   90.00
#
_symmetry.space_group_name_H-M   'P 1'
#
loop_
_entity.id
_entity.type
_entity.pdbx_description
1 polymer ?
#
loop_
_entity_poly.entity_id
_entity_poly.type
_entity_poly.pdbx_seq_one_letter_code
_entity_poly.pdbx_strand_id
1 'polypeptide(L)' 'MEFEEPQTIRVIAAMTNGSVSQEYIRAACHRAEGYHPLPHIESGEKRPVIKIRWSVFCRWFEEEQEQV' A
#
# COMPACT_ATOMS: atom_id res chain seq x y z
N MET A 1 -12.69 15.85 -8.38
CA MET A 1 -11.73 14.80 -7.99
C MET A 1 -11.88 14.63 -6.49
N GLU A 2 -12.59 13.61 -6.04
CA GLU A 2 -12.73 13.35 -4.60
C GLU A 2 -11.37 12.97 -4.05
N PHE A 3 -10.92 13.66 -3.00
CA PHE A 3 -9.68 13.31 -2.33
C PHE A 3 -9.91 12.04 -1.51
N GLU A 4 -9.42 10.91 -2.02
CA GLU A 4 -9.47 9.64 -1.31
C GLU A 4 -8.59 9.70 -0.05
N GLU A 5 -9.18 9.39 1.10
CA GLU A 5 -8.47 9.38 2.38
C GLU A 5 -7.47 8.21 2.43
N PRO A 6 -6.17 8.46 2.70
CA PRO A 6 -5.18 7.41 2.87
C PRO A 6 -5.50 6.49 4.05
N GLN A 7 -5.55 5.19 3.78
CA GLN A 7 -5.90 4.15 4.74
C GLN A 7 -4.65 3.45 5.29
N THR A 8 -4.76 2.89 6.49
CA THR A 8 -3.68 2.08 7.08
C THR A 8 -3.50 0.75 6.35
N ILE A 9 -2.31 0.15 6.44
CA ILE A 9 -2.03 -1.20 5.90
C ILE A 9 -3.08 -2.23 6.32
N ARG A 10 -3.53 -2.18 7.58
CA ARG A 10 -4.57 -3.09 8.10
C ARG A 10 -5.89 -2.96 7.32
N VAL A 11 -6.29 -1.73 7.01
CA VAL A 11 -7.53 -1.47 6.26
C VAL A 11 -7.36 -1.92 4.80
N ILE A 12 -6.23 -1.61 4.17
CA ILE A 12 -5.93 -2.06 2.79
C ILE A 12 -6.01 -3.59 2.69
N ALA A 13 -5.36 -4.34 3.60
CA ALA A 13 -5.42 -5.79 3.62
C ALA A 13 -6.85 -6.34 3.80
N ALA A 14 -7.66 -5.69 4.64
CA ALA A 14 -9.06 -6.06 4.81
C ALA A 14 -9.88 -5.80 3.53
N MET A 15 -9.60 -4.70 2.81
CA MET A 15 -10.26 -4.36 1.55
C MET A 15 -9.93 -5.33 0.42
N THR A 16 -8.80 -6.04 0.48
CA THR A 16 -8.50 -7.11 -0.48
C THR A 16 -9.22 -8.42 -0.17
N ASN A 17 -10.11 -8.43 0.83
CA ASN A 17 -10.81 -9.64 1.31
C ASN A 17 -9.84 -10.77 1.72
N GLY A 18 -8.67 -10.41 2.26
CA GLY A 18 -7.67 -11.36 2.74
C GLY A 18 -6.79 -12.00 1.66
N SER A 19 -6.90 -11.58 0.40
CA SER A 19 -6.00 -12.04 -0.67
C SER A 19 -4.56 -11.58 -0.50
N VAL A 20 -4.34 -10.52 0.27
CA VAL A 20 -3.03 -9.90 0.50
C VAL A 20 -2.81 -9.69 2.00
N SER A 21 -1.66 -10.15 2.51
CA SER A 21 -1.31 -9.99 3.93
C SER A 21 -0.80 -8.58 4.25
N GLN A 22 -0.91 -8.17 5.51
CA GLN A 22 -0.36 -6.90 5.98
C GLN A 22 1.17 -6.85 5.83
N GLU A 23 1.83 -7.99 6.03
CA GLU A 23 3.28 -8.16 5.91
C GLU A 23 3.71 -7.96 4.45
N TYR A 24 2.96 -8.50 3.49
CA TYR A 24 3.24 -8.30 2.07
C TYR A 24 3.15 -6.82 1.69
N ILE A 25 2.07 -6.13 2.10
CA ILE A 25 1.88 -4.70 1.82
C ILE A 25 2.99 -3.87 2.49
N ARG A 26 3.35 -4.19 3.74
CA ARG A 26 4.44 -3.53 4.46
C ARG A 26 5.79 -3.73 3.75
N ALA A 27 6.08 -4.96 3.34
CA ALA A 27 7.30 -5.27 2.60
C ALA A 27 7.35 -4.49 1.28
N ALA A 28 6.22 -4.41 0.55
CA ALA A 28 6.10 -3.65 -0.68
C ALA A 28 6.40 -2.15 -0.49
N CYS A 29 5.98 -1.56 0.63
CA CYS A 29 6.26 -0.15 0.94
C CYS A 29 7.76 0.11 1.18
N HIS A 30 8.51 -0.87 1.70
CA HIS A 30 9.93 -0.73 2.03
C HIS A 30 10.87 -1.28 0.94
N ARG A 31 10.37 -1.65 -0.23
CA ARG A 31 11.22 -2.08 -1.35
C ARG A 31 12.11 -0.93 -1.81
N ALA A 32 13.30 -1.25 -2.31
CA ALA A 32 14.20 -0.25 -2.88
C ALA A 32 13.66 0.30 -4.22
N GLU A 33 14.10 1.50 -4.58
CA GLU A 33 13.84 2.08 -5.90
C GLU A 33 14.37 1.13 -6.98
N GLY A 34 13.49 0.70 -7.90
CA GLY A 34 13.79 -0.33 -8.91
C GLY A 34 13.12 -1.70 -8.67
N TYR A 35 12.57 -1.94 -7.49
CA TYR A 35 11.82 -3.18 -7.16
C TYR A 35 10.31 -2.93 -7.04
N HIS A 36 9.80 -1.97 -7.81
CA HIS A 36 8.40 -1.58 -7.85
C HIS A 36 7.80 -1.37 -6.44
N PRO A 37 8.32 -0.38 -5.66
CA PRO A 37 7.83 -0.13 -4.32
C PRO A 37 6.40 0.43 -4.32
N LEU A 38 5.60 0.03 -3.32
CA LEU A 38 4.24 0.55 -3.14
C LEU A 38 4.29 2.00 -2.62
N PRO A 39 3.76 2.99 -3.36
CA PRO A 39 3.76 4.37 -2.91
C PRO A 39 2.89 4.54 -1.66
N HIS A 40 3.44 5.20 -0.65
CA HIS A 40 2.78 5.42 0.63
C HIS A 40 3.19 6.76 1.23
N ILE A 41 2.47 7.17 2.26
CA ILE A 41 2.82 8.29 3.12
C ILE A 41 3.01 7.80 4.55
N GLU A 42 3.91 8.43 5.28
CA GLU A 42 4.06 8.23 6.71
C GLU A 42 3.34 9.33 7.48
N SER A 43 2.61 8.96 8.53
CA SER A 43 1.87 9.89 9.37
C SER A 43 2.24 9.68 10.84
N GLY A 44 2.59 10.77 11.54
CA GLY A 44 2.93 10.78 12.97
C GLY A 44 4.42 11.03 13.24
N GLU A 45 4.72 11.91 14.21
CA GLU A 45 6.09 12.39 14.49
C GLU A 45 6.97 11.37 15.22
N LYS A 46 6.44 10.62 16.19
CA LYS A 46 7.24 9.70 17.05
C LYS A 46 7.20 8.24 16.62
N ARG A 47 6.12 7.83 15.94
CA ARG A 47 5.89 6.48 15.44
C ARG A 47 5.20 6.62 14.09
N PRO A 48 5.95 6.71 12.99
CA PRO A 48 5.36 6.87 11.67
C PRO A 48 4.47 5.66 11.37
N VAL A 49 3.24 5.96 10.95
CA VAL A 49 2.26 4.98 10.49
C VAL A 49 2.15 5.09 8.98
N ILE A 50 2.37 3.97 8.29
CA ILE A 50 2.21 3.87 6.84
C ILE A 50 0.73 3.97 6.49
N LYS A 51 0.42 4.90 5.59
CA LYS A 51 -0.89 5.07 4.97
C LYS A 51 -0.79 5.05 3.45
N ILE A 52 -1.77 4.42 2.81
CA ILE A 52 -1.81 4.18 1.37
C ILE A 52 -3.22 4.54 0.88
N ARG A 53 -3.30 5.22 -0.26
CA ARG A 53 -4.59 5.44 -0.92
C ARG A 53 -5.04 4.17 -1.61
N TRP A 54 -6.31 3.80 -1.50
CA TRP A 54 -6.79 2.54 -2.05
C TRP A 54 -6.65 2.49 -3.58
N SER A 55 -6.96 3.57 -4.29
CA SER A 55 -6.69 3.69 -5.74
C SER A 55 -5.22 3.45 -6.12
N VAL A 56 -4.28 3.94 -5.30
CA VAL A 56 -2.84 3.73 -5.51
C VAL A 56 -2.46 2.27 -5.31
N PHE A 57 -3.00 1.64 -4.27
CA PHE A 57 -2.80 0.21 -4.03
C PHE A 57 -3.35 -0.63 -5.19
N CYS A 58 -4.58 -0.37 -5.65
CA CYS A 58 -5.18 -1.12 -6.75
C CYS A 58 -4.33 -1.07 -8.02
N ARG A 59 -3.92 0.13 -8.44
CA ARG A 59 -3.09 0.30 -9.63
C ARG A 59 -1.74 -0.42 -9.50
N TRP A 60 -1.07 -0.23 -8.37
CA TRP A 60 0.19 -0.92 -8.09
C TRP A 60 0.03 -2.44 -8.07
N PHE A 61 -1.06 -2.95 -7.50
CA PHE A 61 -1.32 -4.38 -7.42
C PHE A 61 -1.62 -5.00 -8.78
N GLU A 62 -2.37 -4.29 -9.64
CA GLU A 62 -2.58 -4.68 -11.04
C GLU A 62 -1.24 -4.78 -11.79
N GLU A 63 -0.39 -3.75 -11.68
CA GLU A 63 0.97 -3.73 -12.24
C GLU A 63 1.86 -4.87 -11.71
N GLU A 64 1.70 -5.30 -10.45
CA GLU A 64 2.39 -6.48 -9.90
C GLU A 64 1.87 -7.79 -10.48
N GLN A 65 0.55 -7.92 -10.73
CA GLN A 65 -0.03 -9.14 -11.30
C GLN A 65 0.31 -9.30 -12.79
N GLU A 66 0.45 -8.22 -13.54
CA GLU A 66 0.87 -8.26 -14.95
C GLU A 66 2.35 -8.63 -15.15
N GLN A 67 3.18 -8.50 -14.12
CA GLN A 67 4.60 -8.88 -14.14
C GLN A 67 4.85 -10.37 -13.85
N VAL A 68 3.80 -11.14 -13.53
CA VAL A 68 3.84 -12.60 -13.28
C VAL A 68 3.51 -13.37 -14.56
#